data_AF-A0A419E642-F1
#
_entry.id   AF-A0A419E642-F1
#
_cell.length_a   1.000
_cell.length_b   1.000
_cell.length_c   1.000
_cell.angle_alpha   90.00
_cell.angle_beta   90.00
_cell.angle_gamma   90.00
#
_symmetry.space_group_name_H-M   'P 1'
#
loop_
_entity.id
_entity.type
_entity.pdbx_description
1 polymer ?
#
loop_
_entity_poly.entity_id
_entity_poly.type
_entity_poly.pdbx_seq_one_letter_code
_entity_poly.pdbx_strand_id
1 'polypeptide(L)'
;MFLLLVACGKKPSISLTPPAETPVKTLTVTPDLVATLESAPVPSNNVTAQPYEILLSNRHFVPPEGVNSSDLVLPLAPIEASTSIRHILIQFYHIPTEQERFLLQERGIKLLDYIPNNAWSVSVKGVVSQIISDTYAEFPALIRWAGPIQPADKLDVEGYLDLVNSGHEKFNFSVGFFSDVPVELARRILEASGAESINEITSAQRFEILLPVARVNELVIYDSVQWVEPIWPKIIN
;
A
#
# COMPACT_ATOMS: atom_id res chain seq x y z
N MET A 1 4.34 -32.17 41.43
CA MET A 1 4.96 -32.27 42.77
C MET A 1 6.32 -31.60 42.62
N PHE A 2 6.57 -30.32 42.91
CA PHE A 2 6.23 -29.31 43.94
C PHE A 2 5.61 -28.03 43.28
N LEU A 3 4.51 -27.35 43.69
CA LEU A 3 4.21 -26.42 44.83
C LEU A 3 5.39 -25.49 45.21
N LEU A 4 5.34 -24.15 45.33
CA LEU A 4 4.37 -23.14 45.84
C LEU A 4 4.92 -21.75 45.38
N LEU A 5 4.18 -20.79 44.79
CA LEU A 5 3.30 -19.75 45.39
C LEU A 5 4.01 -18.75 46.35
N VAL A 6 3.93 -17.44 46.04
CA VAL A 6 3.85 -16.21 46.88
C VAL A 6 4.27 -15.00 46.00
N ALA A 7 3.80 -13.76 46.10
CA ALA A 7 2.52 -13.09 46.31
C ALA A 7 2.78 -11.57 46.15
N CYS A 8 1.85 -10.87 45.49
CA CYS A 8 1.34 -9.50 45.73
C CYS A 8 2.18 -8.41 46.44
N GLY A 9 2.20 -7.18 45.88
CA GLY A 9 2.49 -5.98 46.68
C GLY A 9 2.57 -4.61 45.98
N LYS A 10 1.44 -3.88 45.95
CA LYS A 10 1.26 -2.41 46.06
C LYS A 10 1.92 -1.41 45.07
N LYS A 11 1.08 -0.76 44.25
CA LYS A 11 1.05 0.73 44.03
C LYS A 11 0.63 1.42 45.37
N PRO A 12 0.91 2.72 45.67
CA PRO A 12 0.78 3.88 44.77
C PRO A 12 1.75 5.06 45.03
N SER A 13 1.70 6.12 44.20
CA SER A 13 1.54 7.50 44.71
C SER A 13 1.34 8.47 43.54
N ILE A 14 0.18 9.12 43.52
CA ILE A 14 -0.15 10.29 42.71
C ILE A 14 0.06 11.49 43.62
N SER A 15 0.80 12.50 43.16
CA SER A 15 0.85 13.82 43.80
C SER A 15 0.21 14.84 42.88
N LEU A 16 -0.84 15.47 43.36
CA LEU A 16 -1.57 16.57 42.73
C LEU A 16 -1.30 17.86 43.53
N THR A 17 -0.78 18.86 42.80
CA THR A 17 -0.99 20.34 42.87
C THR A 17 -0.71 21.13 44.16
N PRO A 18 -0.26 22.41 44.08
CA PRO A 18 -1.11 23.54 43.65
C PRO A 18 -0.46 24.58 42.70
N PRO A 19 -1.27 25.49 42.10
CA PRO A 19 -0.83 26.47 41.10
C PRO A 19 -0.26 27.74 41.75
N ALA A 20 0.65 28.43 41.07
CA ALA A 20 1.11 29.76 41.46
C ALA A 20 1.16 30.71 40.25
N GLU A 21 0.15 31.59 40.24
CA GLU A 21 0.20 33.03 40.00
C GLU A 21 0.89 33.58 38.73
N THR A 22 0.04 34.02 37.81
CA THR A 22 0.31 35.04 36.79
C THR A 22 0.44 36.44 37.40
N PRO A 23 1.43 37.25 36.98
CA PRO A 23 1.36 38.70 37.07
C PRO A 23 0.77 39.28 35.79
N VAL A 24 -0.32 40.02 35.97
CA VAL A 24 -0.99 40.90 35.00
C VAL A 24 0.00 41.94 34.47
N LYS A 25 0.13 42.06 33.15
CA LYS A 25 0.84 43.17 32.51
C LYS A 25 -0.18 44.09 31.81
N THR A 26 -0.19 45.32 32.29
CA THR A 26 -1.05 46.45 31.94
C THR A 26 -1.13 46.72 30.44
N LEU A 27 -2.35 46.90 29.95
CA LEU A 27 -2.69 47.38 28.62
C LEU A 27 -2.51 48.91 28.57
N THR A 28 -1.68 49.38 27.65
CA THR A 28 -1.64 50.80 27.23
C THR A 28 -2.19 50.86 25.81
N VAL A 29 -3.36 51.49 25.66
CA VAL A 29 -4.00 51.76 24.37
C VAL A 29 -3.55 53.15 23.91
N THR A 30 -2.90 53.24 22.76
CA THR A 30 -2.76 54.49 22.00
C THR A 30 -3.65 54.41 20.76
N PRO A 31 -4.45 55.44 20.45
CA PRO A 31 -5.32 55.46 19.30
C PRO A 31 -4.58 56.07 18.11
N ASP A 32 -4.40 55.31 17.03
CA ASP A 32 -4.25 55.92 15.71
C ASP A 32 -4.89 55.02 14.64
N LEU A 33 -6.04 55.49 14.17
CA LEU A 33 -6.63 55.17 12.87
C LEU A 33 -5.60 55.49 11.78
N VAL A 34 -5.31 54.56 10.87
CA VAL A 34 -5.58 54.73 9.42
C VAL A 34 -5.70 53.35 8.77
N ALA A 35 -6.67 53.25 7.88
CA ALA A 35 -7.12 52.09 7.12
C ALA A 35 -6.03 51.28 6.41
N THR A 36 -6.20 49.95 6.41
CA THR A 36 -5.87 49.09 5.26
C THR A 36 -6.89 47.94 5.23
N LEU A 37 -7.80 48.01 4.27
CA LEU A 37 -8.58 46.86 3.83
C LEU A 37 -7.64 46.00 2.98
N GLU A 38 -6.96 45.03 3.58
CA GLU A 38 -6.22 44.00 2.86
C GLU A 38 -6.69 42.62 3.31
N SER A 39 -7.32 41.94 2.34
CA SER A 39 -7.55 40.51 2.16
C SER A 39 -7.56 39.60 3.40
N ALA A 40 -8.72 38.97 3.61
CA ALA A 40 -8.86 37.76 4.43
C ALA A 40 -7.79 36.70 4.06
N PRO A 41 -7.27 35.94 5.04
CA PRO A 41 -6.36 34.83 4.76
C PRO A 41 -7.12 33.76 3.97
N VAL A 42 -6.69 33.53 2.73
CA VAL A 42 -7.05 32.32 1.98
C VAL A 42 -6.47 31.14 2.77
N PRO A 43 -7.27 30.14 3.16
CA PRO A 43 -6.71 28.92 3.75
C PRO A 43 -5.80 28.28 2.70
N SER A 44 -4.50 28.36 2.95
CA SER A 44 -3.48 27.73 2.14
C SER A 44 -3.56 26.22 2.36
N ASN A 45 -4.37 25.54 1.56
CA ASN A 45 -4.31 24.08 1.41
C ASN A 45 -3.09 23.72 0.55
N ASN A 46 -1.88 24.09 1.00
CA ASN A 46 -0.65 23.51 0.47
C ASN A 46 -0.39 22.23 1.26
N VAL A 47 -1.05 21.14 0.85
CA VAL A 47 -0.48 19.80 1.09
C VAL A 47 0.79 19.77 0.25
N THR A 48 1.92 20.11 0.88
CA THR A 48 3.21 20.04 0.21
C THR A 48 3.48 18.56 0.00
N ALA A 49 3.25 18.07 -1.22
CA ALA A 49 3.57 16.69 -1.58
C ALA A 49 5.03 16.43 -1.21
N GLN A 50 5.26 15.49 -0.30
CA GLN A 50 6.62 15.16 0.10
C GLN A 50 7.31 14.54 -1.13
N PRO A 51 8.50 15.02 -1.51
CA PRO A 51 9.21 14.44 -2.64
C PRO A 51 9.45 12.96 -2.35
N TYR A 52 9.13 12.10 -3.32
CA TYR A 52 9.32 10.65 -3.26
C TYR A 52 8.44 9.89 -2.24
N GLU A 53 7.34 10.46 -1.77
CA GLU A 53 6.32 9.68 -1.06
C GLU A 53 5.62 8.70 -2.02
N ILE A 54 5.64 7.41 -1.73
CA ILE A 54 4.85 6.41 -2.46
C ILE A 54 3.43 6.43 -1.91
N LEU A 55 2.45 6.56 -2.79
CA LEU A 55 1.03 6.63 -2.44
C LEU A 55 0.29 5.40 -2.97
N LEU A 56 0.02 4.43 -2.11
CA LEU A 56 -0.85 3.28 -2.36
C LEU A 56 -2.19 3.51 -1.64
N SER A 57 -3.22 2.75 -2.01
CA SER A 57 -4.56 2.90 -1.41
C SER A 57 -4.56 2.79 0.12
N ASN A 58 -3.79 1.84 0.69
CA ASN A 58 -3.78 1.59 2.15
C ASN A 58 -2.48 1.98 2.85
N ARG A 59 -1.49 2.46 2.09
CA ARG A 59 -0.15 2.71 2.62
C ARG A 59 0.50 3.86 1.89
N HIS A 60 1.05 4.77 2.66
CA HIS A 60 1.88 5.84 2.16
C HIS A 60 3.14 5.94 3.00
N PHE A 61 4.28 6.15 2.34
CA PHE A 61 5.59 6.15 3.00
C PHE A 61 6.64 6.77 2.09
N VAL A 62 7.70 7.30 2.71
CA VAL A 62 8.90 7.75 2.00
C VAL A 62 9.97 6.67 2.18
N PRO A 63 10.32 5.90 1.13
CA PRO A 63 11.35 4.88 1.25
C PRO A 63 12.75 5.51 1.40
N PRO A 64 13.66 4.85 2.14
CA PRO A 64 15.07 5.23 2.14
C PRO A 64 15.65 5.06 0.74
N GLU A 65 16.69 5.82 0.43
CA GLU A 65 17.41 5.67 -0.85
C GLU A 65 18.28 4.41 -0.84
N GLY A 66 18.40 3.81 -2.02
CA GLY A 66 19.15 2.60 -2.26
C GLY A 66 18.26 1.37 -2.37
N VAL A 67 18.87 0.32 -2.94
CA VAL A 67 18.27 -1.00 -3.06
C VAL A 67 18.89 -1.91 -2.01
N ASN A 68 18.06 -2.53 -1.19
CA ASN A 68 18.48 -3.60 -0.30
C ASN A 68 17.93 -4.93 -0.80
N SER A 69 18.83 -5.81 -1.26
CA SER A 69 18.46 -7.10 -1.87
C SER A 69 17.75 -8.04 -0.89
N SER A 70 17.94 -7.88 0.44
CA SER A 70 17.23 -8.71 1.43
C SER A 70 15.73 -8.44 1.44
N ASP A 71 15.33 -7.20 1.13
CA ASP A 71 13.93 -6.77 1.18
C ASP A 71 13.15 -7.26 -0.05
N LEU A 72 13.87 -7.76 -1.06
CA LEU A 72 13.36 -8.31 -2.31
C LEU A 72 13.24 -9.84 -2.29
N VAL A 73 13.48 -10.47 -1.13
CA VAL A 73 13.23 -11.90 -0.94
C VAL A 73 11.76 -12.09 -0.58
N LEU A 74 10.97 -12.47 -1.59
CA LEU A 74 9.52 -12.54 -1.46
C LEU A 74 9.07 -14.01 -1.38
N PRO A 75 8.28 -14.39 -0.36
CA PRO A 75 7.64 -15.71 -0.36
C PRO A 75 6.72 -15.84 -1.59
N LEU A 76 6.55 -17.08 -2.06
CA LEU A 76 5.71 -17.38 -3.22
C LEU A 76 4.81 -18.56 -2.89
N ALA A 77 3.54 -18.45 -3.27
CA ALA A 77 2.61 -19.55 -3.09
C ALA A 77 2.98 -20.71 -4.03
N PRO A 78 2.77 -21.98 -3.61
CA PRO A 78 3.11 -23.15 -4.45
C PRO A 78 2.46 -23.14 -5.84
N ILE A 79 1.24 -22.60 -5.95
CA ILE A 79 0.51 -22.48 -7.22
C ILE A 79 1.21 -21.53 -8.21
N GLU A 80 2.04 -20.63 -7.70
CA GLU A 80 2.83 -19.66 -8.45
C GLU A 80 4.31 -20.09 -8.55
N ALA A 81 4.74 -21.19 -7.94
CA ALA A 81 6.15 -21.59 -7.95
C ALA A 81 6.72 -21.86 -9.36
N SER A 82 5.86 -22.14 -10.34
CA SER A 82 6.25 -22.32 -11.74
C SER A 82 6.41 -21.01 -12.51
N THR A 83 5.96 -19.86 -11.98
CA THR A 83 6.19 -18.56 -12.61
C THR A 83 7.57 -18.04 -12.23
N SER A 84 8.33 -17.61 -13.24
CA SER A 84 9.59 -16.90 -13.06
C SER A 84 9.38 -15.38 -12.94
N ILE A 85 8.14 -14.91 -12.84
CA ILE A 85 7.76 -13.50 -12.81
C ILE A 85 7.30 -13.14 -11.40
N ARG A 86 7.76 -11.99 -10.90
CA ARG A 86 7.42 -11.44 -9.60
C ARG A 86 7.04 -9.97 -9.69
N HIS A 87 6.11 -9.53 -8.86
CA HIS A 87 5.64 -8.15 -8.86
C HIS A 87 6.17 -7.36 -7.66
N ILE A 88 6.80 -6.22 -7.93
CA ILE A 88 7.36 -5.34 -6.89
C ILE A 88 7.05 -3.87 -7.19
N LEU A 89 7.39 -3.01 -6.23
CA LEU A 89 7.44 -1.57 -6.42
C LEU A 89 8.87 -1.16 -6.78
N ILE A 90 9.00 -0.27 -7.75
CA ILE A 90 10.23 0.47 -8.02
C ILE A 90 9.91 1.96 -8.03
N GLN A 91 10.73 2.73 -7.33
CA GLN A 91 10.74 4.19 -7.43
C GLN A 91 12.00 4.64 -8.17
N PHE A 92 11.80 5.49 -9.16
CA PHE A 92 12.87 6.07 -9.97
C PHE A 92 13.18 7.51 -9.54
N TYR A 93 14.36 8.02 -9.87
CA TYR A 93 14.69 9.43 -9.65
C TYR A 93 13.85 10.37 -10.52
N HIS A 94 13.47 9.92 -11.73
CA HIS A 94 12.62 10.59 -12.71
C HIS A 94 11.71 9.58 -13.42
N ILE A 95 10.73 10.06 -14.20
CA ILE A 95 9.92 9.17 -15.04
C ILE A 95 10.81 8.54 -16.12
N PRO A 96 10.94 7.21 -16.20
CA PRO A 96 11.81 6.57 -17.18
C PRO A 96 11.45 6.97 -18.62
N THR A 97 12.45 7.40 -19.37
CA THR A 97 12.42 7.67 -20.81
C THR A 97 12.16 6.39 -21.61
N GLU A 98 11.83 6.51 -22.90
CA GLU A 98 11.64 5.32 -23.75
C GLU A 98 12.90 4.43 -23.82
N GLN A 99 14.09 5.05 -23.88
CA GLN A 99 15.37 4.32 -23.89
C GLN A 99 15.60 3.58 -22.57
N GLU A 100 15.33 4.22 -21.44
CA GLU A 100 15.44 3.58 -20.12
C GLU A 100 14.40 2.47 -19.95
N ARG A 101 13.17 2.66 -20.44
CA ARG A 101 12.13 1.61 -20.45
C ARG A 101 12.56 0.39 -21.25
N PHE A 102 13.14 0.60 -22.43
CA PHE A 102 13.66 -0.47 -23.27
C PHE A 102 14.79 -1.23 -22.54
N LEU A 103 15.73 -0.51 -21.94
CA LEU A 103 16.81 -1.07 -21.16
C LEU A 103 16.31 -1.90 -19.97
N LEU A 104 15.36 -1.37 -19.19
CA LEU A 104 14.72 -2.09 -18.08
C LEU A 104 14.09 -3.39 -18.59
N GLN A 105 13.39 -3.33 -19.73
CA GLN A 105 12.76 -4.50 -20.34
C GLN A 105 13.78 -5.55 -20.79
N GLU A 106 14.93 -5.16 -21.34
CA GLU A 106 16.03 -6.07 -21.69
C GLU A 106 16.62 -6.76 -20.44
N ARG A 107 16.54 -6.11 -19.27
CA ARG A 107 16.90 -6.71 -17.97
C ARG A 107 15.80 -7.56 -17.35
N GLY A 108 14.67 -7.71 -18.04
CA GLY A 108 13.51 -8.45 -17.55
C GLY A 108 12.67 -7.68 -16.54
N ILE A 109 12.80 -6.35 -16.46
CA ILE A 109 11.96 -5.46 -15.65
C ILE A 109 10.95 -4.78 -16.57
N LYS A 110 9.67 -5.12 -16.44
CA LYS A 110 8.58 -4.52 -17.20
C LYS A 110 7.78 -3.59 -16.31
N LEU A 111 7.64 -2.33 -16.72
CA LEU A 111 6.76 -1.38 -16.03
C LEU A 111 5.29 -1.73 -16.31
N LEU A 112 4.46 -1.77 -15.26
CA LEU A 112 3.04 -2.09 -15.36
C LEU A 112 2.20 -0.83 -15.13
N ASP A 113 2.00 -0.44 -13.87
CA ASP A 113 1.15 0.69 -13.52
C ASP A 113 1.96 1.80 -12.86
N TYR A 114 1.66 3.03 -13.28
CA TYR A 114 2.23 4.21 -12.65
C TYR A 114 1.60 4.45 -11.28
N ILE A 115 2.45 4.73 -10.30
CA ILE A 115 2.10 5.18 -8.97
C ILE A 115 2.70 6.59 -8.81
N PRO A 116 2.01 7.55 -8.17
CA PRO A 116 2.52 8.91 -8.02
C PRO A 116 3.97 8.97 -7.50
N ASN A 117 4.65 10.07 -7.83
CA ASN A 117 6.02 10.35 -7.41
C ASN A 117 7.06 9.35 -7.95
N ASN A 118 7.03 9.14 -9.27
CA ASN A 118 7.98 8.31 -10.03
C ASN A 118 8.02 6.83 -9.60
N ALA A 119 6.96 6.34 -8.97
CA ALA A 119 6.84 4.96 -8.56
C ALA A 119 6.07 4.15 -9.61
N TRP A 120 6.36 2.86 -9.68
CA TRP A 120 5.69 1.94 -10.59
C TRP A 120 5.50 0.59 -9.90
N SER A 121 4.36 -0.06 -10.15
CA SER A 121 4.33 -1.52 -10.08
C SER A 121 5.08 -2.07 -11.29
N VAL A 122 5.91 -3.07 -11.07
CA VAL A 122 6.70 -3.69 -12.14
C VAL A 122 6.62 -5.20 -12.02
N SER A 123 6.77 -5.88 -13.14
CA SER A 123 7.07 -7.31 -13.14
C SER A 123 8.54 -7.55 -13.45
N VAL A 124 9.12 -8.51 -12.74
CA VAL A 124 10.54 -8.87 -12.84
C VAL A 124 10.64 -10.34 -13.20
N LYS A 125 11.25 -10.65 -14.34
CA LYS A 125 11.43 -12.01 -14.85
C LYS A 125 12.78 -12.58 -14.41
N GLY A 126 12.77 -13.42 -13.38
CA GLY A 126 13.93 -14.14 -12.86
C GLY A 126 14.09 -13.98 -11.35
N VAL A 127 15.33 -14.01 -10.87
CA VAL A 127 15.63 -13.78 -9.44
C VAL A 127 15.62 -12.27 -9.18
N VAL A 128 14.53 -11.78 -8.57
CA VAL A 128 14.29 -10.34 -8.33
C VAL A 128 15.47 -9.65 -7.67
N SER A 129 15.95 -10.20 -6.56
CA SER A 129 17.06 -9.61 -5.81
C SER A 129 18.31 -9.44 -6.68
N GLN A 130 18.62 -10.40 -7.55
CA GLN A 130 19.76 -10.32 -8.47
C GLN A 130 19.53 -9.26 -9.54
N ILE A 131 18.40 -9.33 -10.26
CA ILE A 131 18.10 -8.44 -11.38
C ILE A 131 18.08 -6.97 -10.95
N ILE A 132 17.41 -6.67 -9.83
CA ILE A 132 17.33 -5.30 -9.33
C ILE A 132 18.69 -4.83 -8.83
N SER A 133 19.47 -5.67 -8.14
CA SER A 133 20.81 -5.29 -7.66
C SER A 133 21.77 -5.02 -8.81
N ASP A 134 21.78 -5.86 -9.85
CA ASP A 134 22.62 -5.68 -11.04
C ASP A 134 22.22 -4.41 -11.80
N THR A 135 20.93 -4.19 -12.00
CA THR A 135 20.42 -2.99 -12.67
C THR A 135 20.76 -1.73 -11.87
N TYR A 136 20.63 -1.76 -10.55
CA TYR A 136 21.01 -0.64 -9.68
C TYR A 136 22.53 -0.38 -9.70
N ALA A 137 23.36 -1.42 -9.70
CA ALA A 137 24.82 -1.27 -9.73
C ALA A 137 25.30 -0.64 -11.05
N GLU A 138 24.65 -0.96 -12.17
CA GLU A 138 25.01 -0.43 -13.48
C GLU A 138 24.39 0.94 -13.76
N PHE A 139 23.17 1.18 -13.27
CA PHE A 139 22.43 2.42 -13.48
C PHE A 139 21.98 3.05 -12.14
N PRO A 140 22.92 3.47 -11.27
CA PRO A 140 22.60 3.95 -9.92
C PRO A 140 21.81 5.26 -9.91
N ALA A 141 21.80 6.00 -11.03
CA ALA A 141 21.03 7.24 -11.19
C ALA A 141 19.59 7.00 -11.71
N LEU A 142 19.21 5.76 -12.00
CA LEU A 142 17.88 5.42 -12.51
C LEU A 142 16.93 4.99 -11.38
N ILE A 143 17.29 3.93 -10.66
CA ILE A 143 16.48 3.37 -9.57
C ILE A 143 16.86 4.06 -8.26
N ARG A 144 15.88 4.69 -7.59
CA ARG A 144 16.06 5.28 -6.26
C ARG A 144 15.83 4.25 -5.16
N TRP A 145 14.80 3.41 -5.33
CA TRP A 145 14.39 2.40 -4.35
C TRP A 145 13.61 1.27 -5.03
N ALA A 146 13.65 0.09 -4.42
CA ALA A 146 12.80 -1.05 -4.80
C ALA A 146 12.37 -1.82 -3.55
N GLY A 147 11.15 -2.36 -3.56
CA GLY A 147 10.65 -3.14 -2.43
C GLY A 147 9.34 -3.88 -2.70
N PRO A 148 8.88 -4.67 -1.71
CA PRO A 148 7.72 -5.55 -1.86
C PRO A 148 6.40 -4.78 -2.00
N ILE A 149 5.48 -5.37 -2.75
CA ILE A 149 4.04 -5.14 -2.59
C ILE A 149 3.56 -6.06 -1.47
N GLN A 150 3.02 -5.49 -0.40
CA GLN A 150 2.57 -6.25 0.76
C GLN A 150 1.12 -6.71 0.57
N PRO A 151 0.68 -7.81 1.20
CA PRO A 151 -0.73 -8.23 1.15
C PRO A 151 -1.71 -7.13 1.57
N ALA A 152 -1.34 -6.32 2.56
CA ALA A 152 -2.14 -5.18 3.02
C ALA A 152 -2.30 -4.07 1.96
N ASP A 153 -1.43 -4.02 0.94
CA ASP A 153 -1.53 -3.06 -0.17
C ASP A 153 -2.57 -3.48 -1.22
N LYS A 154 -3.13 -4.70 -1.13
CA LYS A 154 -3.94 -5.34 -2.18
C LYS A 154 -5.42 -5.47 -1.85
N LEU A 155 -5.90 -4.87 -0.75
CA LEU A 155 -7.27 -5.01 -0.27
C LEU A 155 -7.90 -3.66 0.00
N ASP A 156 -9.11 -3.40 -0.47
CA ASP A 156 -9.93 -2.31 0.07
C ASP A 156 -10.27 -2.60 1.53
N VAL A 157 -9.47 -2.05 2.45
CA VAL A 157 -9.58 -2.32 3.90
C VAL A 157 -10.87 -1.75 4.45
N GLU A 158 -11.27 -0.55 4.02
CA GLU A 158 -12.49 0.09 4.51
C GLU A 158 -13.73 -0.71 4.09
N GLY A 159 -13.85 -1.02 2.80
CA GLY A 159 -14.96 -1.84 2.31
C GLY A 159 -14.98 -3.24 2.94
N TYR A 160 -13.81 -3.86 3.15
CA TYR A 160 -13.73 -5.16 3.81
C TYR A 160 -14.18 -5.10 5.27
N LEU A 161 -13.80 -4.05 6.02
CA LEU A 161 -14.25 -3.86 7.41
C LEU A 161 -15.77 -3.64 7.48
N ASP A 162 -16.35 -2.91 6.54
CA ASP A 162 -17.80 -2.72 6.46
C ASP A 162 -18.56 -4.04 6.26
N LEU A 163 -18.03 -4.95 5.42
CA LEU A 163 -18.59 -6.29 5.25
C LEU A 163 -18.54 -7.11 6.53
N VAL A 164 -17.39 -7.10 7.21
CA VAL A 164 -17.21 -7.84 8.47
C VAL A 164 -18.16 -7.31 9.53
N ASN A 165 -18.28 -5.99 9.67
CA ASN A 165 -19.18 -5.34 10.64
C ASN A 165 -20.66 -5.60 10.33
N SER A 166 -21.01 -5.75 9.05
CA SER A 166 -22.37 -6.07 8.61
C SER A 166 -22.74 -7.55 8.80
N GLY A 167 -21.78 -8.41 9.15
CA GLY A 167 -22.01 -9.83 9.42
C GLY A 167 -22.27 -10.67 8.17
N HIS A 168 -21.83 -10.22 6.99
CA HIS A 168 -21.94 -11.00 5.76
C HIS A 168 -21.02 -12.24 5.83
N GLU A 169 -21.60 -13.44 5.63
CA GLU A 169 -20.80 -14.68 5.55
C GLU A 169 -20.08 -14.82 4.20
N LYS A 170 -20.76 -14.41 3.12
CA LYS A 170 -20.26 -14.42 1.74
C LYS A 170 -20.59 -13.10 1.07
N PHE A 171 -19.74 -12.68 0.15
CA PHE A 171 -19.96 -11.45 -0.60
C PHE A 171 -19.34 -11.52 -2.01
N ASN A 172 -19.81 -10.63 -2.89
CA ASN A 172 -19.22 -10.48 -4.21
C ASN A 172 -17.97 -9.58 -4.13
N PHE A 173 -16.85 -10.04 -4.65
CA PHE A 173 -15.61 -9.28 -4.70
C PHE A 173 -15.17 -9.07 -6.15
N SER A 174 -14.62 -7.90 -6.43
CA SER A 174 -13.84 -7.66 -7.63
C SER A 174 -12.37 -7.93 -7.31
N VAL A 175 -11.75 -8.84 -8.06
CA VAL A 175 -10.33 -9.19 -7.93
C VAL A 175 -9.62 -8.79 -9.21
N GLY A 176 -8.70 -7.83 -9.10
CA GLY A 176 -7.77 -7.45 -10.16
C GLY A 176 -6.47 -8.22 -10.07
N PHE A 177 -5.96 -8.62 -11.23
CA PHE A 177 -4.63 -9.22 -11.40
C PHE A 177 -3.73 -8.29 -12.21
N PHE A 178 -2.42 -8.41 -12.04
CA PHE A 178 -1.48 -7.68 -12.89
C PHE A 178 -1.69 -8.03 -14.38
N SER A 179 -1.46 -7.04 -15.25
CA SER A 179 -1.80 -7.11 -16.69
C SER A 179 -1.03 -8.17 -17.48
N ASP A 180 0.03 -8.74 -16.92
CA ASP A 180 0.82 -9.82 -17.49
C ASP A 180 0.60 -11.19 -16.81
N VAL A 181 -0.36 -11.29 -15.90
CA VAL A 181 -0.80 -12.57 -15.32
C VAL A 181 -1.72 -13.29 -16.30
N PRO A 182 -1.42 -14.55 -16.68
CA PRO A 182 -2.31 -15.35 -17.52
C PRO A 182 -3.65 -15.60 -16.85
N VAL A 183 -4.74 -15.51 -17.64
CA VAL A 183 -6.12 -15.73 -17.18
C VAL A 183 -6.30 -17.11 -16.52
N GLU A 184 -5.63 -18.14 -17.04
CA GLU A 184 -5.69 -19.50 -16.51
C GLU A 184 -5.04 -19.61 -15.12
N LEU A 185 -3.97 -18.85 -14.86
CA LEU A 185 -3.34 -18.78 -13.54
C LEU A 185 -4.23 -18.01 -12.56
N ALA A 186 -4.78 -16.87 -13.00
CA ALA A 186 -5.73 -16.10 -12.21
C ALA A 186 -6.93 -16.97 -11.77
N ARG A 187 -7.55 -17.68 -12.70
CA ARG A 187 -8.67 -18.59 -12.43
C ARG A 187 -8.32 -19.66 -11.40
N ARG A 188 -7.17 -20.32 -11.55
CA ARG A 188 -6.66 -21.31 -10.59
C ARG A 188 -6.46 -20.74 -9.19
N ILE A 189 -5.95 -19.51 -9.09
CA ILE A 189 -5.77 -18.80 -7.80
C ILE A 189 -7.13 -18.57 -7.13
N LEU A 190 -8.12 -18.11 -7.89
CA LEU A 190 -9.48 -17.86 -7.37
C LEU A 190 -10.13 -19.17 -6.88
N GLU A 191 -10.03 -20.25 -7.66
CA GLU A 191 -10.54 -21.58 -7.27
C GLU A 191 -9.87 -22.10 -6.00
N ALA A 192 -8.54 -22.01 -5.92
CA ALA A 192 -7.78 -22.43 -4.73
C ALA A 192 -8.16 -21.62 -3.48
N SER A 193 -8.52 -20.36 -3.66
CA SER A 193 -8.99 -19.47 -2.58
C SER A 193 -10.43 -19.74 -2.17
N GLY A 194 -11.15 -20.62 -2.88
CA GLY A 194 -12.53 -21.01 -2.56
C GLY A 194 -13.61 -20.13 -3.17
N ALA A 195 -13.33 -19.46 -4.29
CA ALA A 195 -14.35 -18.76 -5.05
C ALA A 195 -15.45 -19.75 -5.52
N GLU A 196 -16.71 -19.42 -5.23
CA GLU A 196 -17.88 -20.25 -5.58
C GLU A 196 -18.44 -19.92 -6.96
N SER A 197 -18.29 -18.66 -7.38
CA SER A 197 -18.56 -18.20 -8.73
C SER A 197 -17.38 -17.38 -9.22
N ILE A 198 -17.13 -17.45 -10.52
CA ILE A 198 -16.06 -16.69 -11.18
C ILE A 198 -16.62 -16.16 -12.49
N ASN A 199 -16.90 -14.86 -12.52
CA ASN A 199 -17.24 -14.12 -13.72
C ASN A 199 -16.02 -13.32 -14.17
N GLU A 200 -15.56 -13.54 -15.40
CA GLU A 200 -14.38 -12.86 -15.93
C GLU A 200 -14.78 -11.57 -16.65
N ILE A 201 -14.10 -10.48 -16.34
CA ILE A 201 -14.19 -9.20 -17.05
C ILE A 201 -12.91 -9.04 -17.87
N THR A 202 -12.88 -9.69 -19.04
CA THR A 202 -11.68 -9.81 -19.88
C THR A 202 -11.08 -8.46 -20.28
N SER A 203 -11.90 -7.41 -20.44
CA SER A 203 -11.42 -6.07 -20.82
C SER A 203 -10.63 -5.35 -19.72
N ALA A 204 -10.65 -5.84 -18.48
CA ALA A 204 -10.08 -5.15 -17.32
C ALA A 204 -9.05 -5.98 -16.55
N GLN A 205 -8.75 -7.22 -16.95
CA GLN A 205 -7.95 -8.16 -16.14
C GLN A 205 -8.52 -8.34 -14.72
N ARG A 206 -9.87 -8.37 -14.62
CA ARG A 206 -10.60 -8.50 -13.35
C ARG A 206 -11.57 -9.66 -13.38
N PHE A 207 -11.87 -10.15 -12.19
CA PHE A 207 -12.88 -11.17 -11.97
C PHE A 207 -13.85 -10.70 -10.91
N GLU A 208 -15.14 -10.97 -11.09
CA GLU A 208 -16.12 -10.89 -10.03
C GLU A 208 -16.33 -12.29 -9.47
N ILE A 209 -16.16 -12.44 -8.17
CA ILE A 209 -16.26 -13.73 -7.50
C ILE A 209 -17.23 -13.66 -6.33
N LEU A 210 -17.92 -14.76 -6.04
CA LEU A 210 -18.55 -14.97 -4.74
C LEU A 210 -17.57 -15.71 -3.83
N LEU A 211 -17.24 -15.13 -2.68
CA LEU A 211 -16.28 -15.69 -1.74
C LEU A 211 -16.78 -15.59 -0.29
N PRO A 212 -16.51 -16.58 0.58
CA PRO A 212 -16.64 -16.40 2.02
C PRO A 212 -15.76 -15.24 2.52
N VAL A 213 -16.35 -14.29 3.25
CA VAL A 213 -15.66 -13.07 3.71
C VAL A 213 -14.42 -13.43 4.53
N ALA A 214 -14.48 -14.50 5.34
CA ALA A 214 -13.36 -14.99 6.14
C ALA A 214 -12.13 -15.44 5.32
N ARG A 215 -12.28 -15.71 4.02
CA ARG A 215 -11.20 -16.22 3.15
C ARG A 215 -10.56 -15.14 2.27
N VAL A 216 -11.00 -13.88 2.35
CA VAL A 216 -10.44 -12.78 1.54
C VAL A 216 -8.92 -12.65 1.73
N ASN A 217 -8.43 -12.87 2.95
CA ASN A 217 -6.99 -12.85 3.25
C ASN A 217 -6.18 -13.91 2.49
N GLU A 218 -6.81 -14.97 2.00
CA GLU A 218 -6.15 -16.00 1.20
C GLU A 218 -5.89 -15.54 -0.24
N LEU A 219 -6.56 -14.49 -0.73
CA LEU A 219 -6.31 -13.94 -2.07
C LEU A 219 -5.09 -13.03 -2.09
N VAL A 220 -4.97 -12.16 -1.08
CA VAL A 220 -3.97 -11.08 -1.09
C VAL A 220 -2.55 -11.56 -0.83
N ILE A 221 -2.35 -12.84 -0.49
CA ILE A 221 -1.02 -13.44 -0.36
C ILE A 221 -0.39 -13.80 -1.70
N TYR A 222 -1.18 -13.94 -2.78
CA TYR A 222 -0.67 -14.31 -4.09
C TYR A 222 0.04 -13.12 -4.72
N ASP A 223 1.18 -13.39 -5.34
CA ASP A 223 2.00 -12.37 -6.02
C ASP A 223 1.21 -11.73 -7.17
N SER A 224 0.50 -12.56 -7.94
CA SER A 224 -0.27 -12.19 -9.13
C SER A 224 -1.48 -11.28 -8.85
N VAL A 225 -2.01 -11.28 -7.62
CA VAL A 225 -3.15 -10.45 -7.24
C VAL A 225 -2.68 -9.00 -7.06
N GLN A 226 -3.37 -8.08 -7.72
CA GLN A 226 -3.09 -6.65 -7.66
C GLN A 226 -4.01 -5.92 -6.68
N TRP A 227 -5.31 -6.23 -6.69
CA TRP A 227 -6.30 -5.54 -5.87
C TRP A 227 -7.54 -6.41 -5.63
N VAL A 228 -8.16 -6.27 -4.45
CA VAL A 228 -9.39 -6.95 -4.05
C VAL A 228 -10.31 -5.92 -3.40
N GLU A 229 -11.56 -5.83 -3.84
CA GLU A 229 -12.55 -4.94 -3.25
C GLU A 229 -13.96 -5.55 -3.25
N PRO A 230 -14.80 -5.24 -2.25
CA PRO A 230 -16.22 -5.60 -2.27
C PRO A 230 -16.97 -4.94 -3.44
N ILE A 231 -17.93 -5.66 -4.04
CA ILE A 231 -18.86 -5.12 -5.02
C ILE A 231 -20.20 -4.88 -4.34
N TRP A 232 -20.46 -3.63 -3.96
CA TRP A 232 -21.74 -3.25 -3.38
C TRP A 232 -22.84 -3.25 -4.45
N PRO A 233 -24.01 -3.86 -4.19
CA PRO A 233 -25.16 -3.77 -5.07
C PRO A 233 -25.51 -2.31 -5.31
N LYS A 234 -25.73 -1.92 -6.57
CA LYS A 234 -26.25 -0.59 -6.88
C LYS A 234 -27.64 -0.46 -6.24
N ILE A 235 -27.79 0.47 -5.31
CA ILE A 235 -29.11 0.86 -4.81
C ILE A 235 -29.78 1.63 -5.96
N ILE A 236 -30.75 1.01 -6.62
CA ILE A 236 -31.62 1.68 -7.58
C ILE A 236 -32.70 2.38 -6.76
N ASN A 237 -32.58 3.70 -6.59
CA ASN A 237 -33.62 4.54 -5.99
C ASN A 237 -34.69 4.91 -7.02
#